data_AF-A0A968Q0C4-F1
#
_entry.id   AF-A0A968Q0C4-F1
#
_cell.length_a   1.000
_cell.length_b   1.000
_cell.length_c   1.000
_cell.angle_alpha   90.00
_cell.angle_beta   90.00
_cell.angle_gamma   90.00
#
_symmetry.space_group_name_H-M   'P 1'
#
loop_
_entity.id
_entity.type
_entity.pdbx_description
1 polymer ?
#
loop_
_entity_poly.entity_id
_entity_poly.type
_entity_poly.pdbx_seq_one_letter_code
_entity_poly.pdbx_strand_id
1 'polypeptide(L)'
;MTQLLDGKALATQIQAELAQVIQTLTASGQRPPGLAVIMVGDNPASAAYVRNKERSCGRVGITSFGQHLPTTVTQGEMLALIQRLNDDPNVDGILVQLPLPPHLEAIRLLNAIHPDKDVDGLHPVNLGRLMRGEPGLRSCTPYGVMRLLGETGINLKGATAVVVGRSILVGKPMALMLLEANATVTVAHSHTADLSALTRQADILVAAAGRPAMITAEDVKPNGVIIDVGINRLEVPDGPARLVGDVDFAAVAPLARA
;
A
#
# COMPACT_ATOMS: atom_id res chain seq x y z
N MET A 1 7.97 9.48 -25.52
CA MET A 1 8.63 9.97 -24.29
C MET A 1 7.85 9.43 -23.13
N THR A 2 8.55 8.81 -22.18
CA THR A 2 7.97 8.17 -20.99
C THR A 2 7.62 9.24 -19.96
N GLN A 3 6.40 9.20 -19.43
CA GLN A 3 5.97 10.06 -18.35
C GLN A 3 6.33 9.43 -17.00
N LEU A 4 7.21 10.03 -16.22
CA LEU A 4 7.46 9.53 -14.86
C LEU A 4 6.23 9.78 -13.97
N LEU A 5 5.69 8.73 -13.37
CA LEU A 5 4.64 8.85 -12.35
C LEU A 5 5.22 9.29 -11.01
N ASP A 6 5.08 10.58 -10.71
CA ASP A 6 5.64 11.17 -9.48
C ASP A 6 4.70 10.97 -8.27
N GLY A 7 4.91 9.85 -7.57
CA GLY A 7 4.19 9.56 -6.32
C GLY A 7 4.46 10.54 -5.19
N LYS A 8 5.58 11.29 -5.19
CA LYS A 8 5.85 12.31 -4.15
C LYS A 8 5.01 13.56 -4.41
N ALA A 9 4.92 13.98 -5.66
CA ALA A 9 4.06 15.09 -6.06
C ALA A 9 2.59 14.77 -5.74
N LEU A 10 2.10 13.59 -6.15
CA LEU A 10 0.72 13.16 -5.88
C LEU A 10 0.44 13.06 -4.37
N ALA A 11 1.34 12.48 -3.58
CA ALA A 11 1.18 12.42 -2.13
C ALA A 11 1.11 13.82 -1.48
N THR A 12 1.87 14.78 -2.00
CA THR A 12 1.85 16.17 -1.51
C THR A 12 0.51 16.84 -1.82
N GLN A 13 -0.01 16.64 -3.03
CA GLN A 13 -1.33 17.12 -3.43
C GLN A 13 -2.43 16.53 -2.54
N ILE A 14 -2.45 15.21 -2.37
CA ILE A 14 -3.44 14.52 -1.51
C ILE A 14 -3.40 15.06 -0.08
N GLN A 15 -2.20 15.28 0.48
CA GLN A 15 -2.08 15.85 1.83
C GLN A 15 -2.65 17.27 1.93
N ALA A 16 -2.46 18.10 0.90
CA ALA A 16 -3.00 19.46 0.87
C ALA A 16 -4.55 19.44 0.81
N GLU A 17 -5.12 18.57 -0.04
CA GLU A 17 -6.57 18.36 -0.14
C GLU A 17 -7.15 17.90 1.20
N LEU A 18 -6.53 16.90 1.84
CA LEU A 18 -6.96 16.39 3.13
C LEU A 18 -6.87 17.44 4.25
N ALA A 19 -5.81 18.25 4.26
CA ALA A 19 -5.66 19.33 5.23
C ALA A 19 -6.82 20.34 5.14
N GLN A 20 -7.24 20.72 3.93
CA GLN A 20 -8.38 21.62 3.72
C GLN A 20 -9.71 21.00 4.17
N VAL A 21 -9.91 19.71 3.90
CA VAL A 21 -11.12 18.98 4.35
C VAL A 21 -11.17 18.95 5.88
N ILE A 22 -10.07 18.58 6.54
CA ILE A 22 -10.00 18.50 8.00
C ILE A 22 -10.12 19.88 8.64
N GLN A 23 -9.52 20.92 8.05
CA GLN A 23 -9.69 22.29 8.51
C GLN A 23 -11.16 22.73 8.46
N THR A 24 -11.86 22.39 7.38
CA THR A 24 -13.30 22.70 7.23
C THR A 24 -14.14 21.95 8.26
N LEU A 25 -13.88 20.66 8.46
CA LEU A 25 -14.56 19.84 9.47
C LEU A 25 -14.37 20.41 10.88
N THR A 26 -13.12 20.71 11.25
CA THR A 26 -12.79 21.25 12.57
C THR A 26 -13.34 22.66 12.79
N ALA A 27 -13.33 23.52 11.78
CA ALA A 27 -13.97 24.84 11.84
C ALA A 27 -15.49 24.76 12.02
N SER A 28 -16.13 23.67 11.59
CA SER A 28 -17.56 23.40 11.82
C SER A 28 -17.90 22.86 13.21
N GLY A 29 -16.91 22.75 14.11
CA GLY A 29 -17.09 22.25 15.47
C GLY A 29 -16.97 20.73 15.62
N GLN A 30 -16.63 20.01 14.55
CA GLN A 30 -16.36 18.57 14.63
C GLN A 30 -14.95 18.31 15.16
N ARG A 31 -14.76 17.16 15.83
CA ARG A 31 -13.41 16.74 16.25
C ARG A 31 -12.53 16.40 15.03
N PRO A 32 -11.21 16.59 15.10
CA PRO A 32 -10.31 16.05 14.09
C PRO A 32 -10.40 14.51 14.02
N PRO A 33 -10.08 13.90 12.88
CA PRO A 33 -9.94 12.46 12.78
C PRO A 33 -8.77 11.97 13.65
N GLY A 34 -8.89 10.74 14.18
CA GLY A 34 -7.90 10.11 15.03
C GLY A 34 -7.26 8.87 14.42
N LEU A 35 -5.93 8.77 14.47
CA LEU A 35 -5.19 7.59 14.00
C LEU A 35 -4.32 7.02 15.12
N ALA A 36 -4.54 5.76 15.49
CA ALA A 36 -3.68 5.02 16.39
C ALA A 36 -2.67 4.18 15.61
N VAL A 37 -1.37 4.38 15.88
CA VAL A 37 -0.29 3.60 15.27
C VAL A 37 0.41 2.79 16.36
N ILE A 38 0.30 1.47 16.27
CA ILE A 38 0.88 0.52 17.23
C ILE A 38 2.21 0.00 16.67
N MET A 39 3.28 0.22 17.40
CA MET A 39 4.63 -0.25 17.10
C MET A 39 5.16 -1.12 18.23
N VAL A 40 5.76 -2.25 17.88
CA VAL A 40 6.39 -3.18 18.83
C VAL A 40 7.89 -3.24 18.57
N GLY A 41 8.69 -2.92 19.60
CA GLY A 41 10.15 -2.90 19.53
C GLY A 41 10.72 -1.70 18.79
N ASP A 42 12.02 -1.75 18.49
CA ASP A 42 12.81 -0.58 18.05
C ASP A 42 13.47 -0.77 16.68
N ASN A 43 12.87 -1.59 15.79
CA ASN A 43 13.43 -1.77 14.45
C ASN A 43 13.55 -0.39 13.74
N PRO A 44 14.77 0.06 13.36
CA PRO A 44 14.99 1.38 12.81
C PRO A 44 14.16 1.67 11.55
N ALA A 45 13.91 0.65 10.72
CA ALA A 45 13.08 0.77 9.52
C ALA A 45 11.60 1.03 9.89
N SER A 46 11.06 0.27 10.85
CA SER A 46 9.70 0.46 11.37
C SER A 46 9.57 1.83 12.05
N ALA A 47 10.56 2.25 12.83
CA ALA A 47 10.56 3.54 13.54
C ALA A 47 10.56 4.72 12.56
N ALA A 48 11.33 4.65 11.47
CA ALA A 48 11.29 5.67 10.43
C ALA A 48 9.92 5.74 9.75
N TYR A 49 9.31 4.59 9.47
CA TYR A 49 8.01 4.50 8.81
C TYR A 49 6.87 5.05 9.70
N VAL A 50 6.84 4.68 10.99
CA VAL A 50 5.87 5.18 11.97
C VAL A 50 6.01 6.69 12.17
N ARG A 51 7.24 7.20 12.37
CA ARG A 51 7.48 8.64 12.50
C ARG A 51 7.01 9.44 11.28
N ASN A 52 7.16 8.87 10.07
CA ASN A 52 6.64 9.51 8.87
C ASN A 52 5.11 9.54 8.85
N LYS A 53 4.42 8.46 9.26
CA LYS A 53 2.95 8.44 9.39
C LYS A 53 2.46 9.48 10.40
N GLU A 54 3.09 9.57 11.58
CA GLU A 54 2.73 10.54 12.61
C GLU A 54 2.96 11.98 12.13
N ARG A 55 4.09 12.24 11.44
CA ARG A 55 4.36 13.55 10.84
C ARG A 55 3.33 13.91 9.78
N SER A 56 2.94 12.95 8.94
CA SER A 56 1.88 13.15 7.94
C SER A 56 0.54 13.47 8.63
N CYS A 57 0.19 12.81 9.73
CA CYS A 57 -1.00 13.13 10.51
C CYS A 57 -0.98 14.59 10.99
N GLY A 58 0.13 15.01 11.62
CA GLY A 58 0.28 16.39 12.08
C GLY A 58 0.19 17.42 10.96
N ARG A 59 0.75 17.12 9.78
CA ARG A 59 0.67 18.01 8.60
C ARG A 59 -0.75 18.20 8.08
N VAL A 60 -1.61 17.19 8.17
CA VAL A 60 -2.99 17.26 7.65
C VAL A 60 -4.03 17.57 8.72
N GLY A 61 -3.64 17.64 9.99
CA GLY A 61 -4.55 17.92 11.11
C GLY A 61 -5.23 16.69 11.73
N ILE A 62 -4.70 15.49 11.50
CA ILE A 62 -5.14 14.25 12.16
C ILE A 62 -4.49 14.16 13.55
N THR A 63 -5.27 13.81 14.57
CA THR A 63 -4.77 13.50 15.90
C THR A 63 -4.11 12.13 15.91
N SER A 64 -2.83 12.06 16.29
CA SER A 64 -2.10 10.79 16.40
C SER A 64 -2.18 10.22 17.82
N PHE A 65 -2.56 8.95 17.93
CA PHE A 65 -2.59 8.15 19.14
C PHE A 65 -1.50 7.07 19.07
N GLY A 66 -0.23 7.49 18.96
CA GLY A 66 0.91 6.57 18.90
C GLY A 66 1.00 5.65 20.13
N GLN A 67 1.28 4.37 19.92
CA GLN A 67 1.46 3.36 20.95
C GLN A 67 2.76 2.60 20.67
N HIS A 68 3.79 2.84 21.48
CA HIS A 68 5.07 2.15 21.36
C HIS A 68 5.22 1.14 22.51
N LEU A 69 5.36 -0.12 22.15
CA LEU A 69 5.38 -1.25 23.07
C LEU A 69 6.73 -1.97 23.03
N PRO A 70 7.21 -2.51 24.15
CA PRO A 70 8.45 -3.28 24.18
C PRO A 70 8.30 -4.59 23.39
N THR A 71 9.41 -5.17 22.93
CA THR A 71 9.41 -6.48 22.26
C THR A 71 8.90 -7.61 23.14
N THR A 72 8.88 -7.42 24.47
CA THR A 72 8.36 -8.38 25.44
C THR A 72 6.84 -8.38 25.58
N VAL A 73 6.13 -7.47 24.91
CA VAL A 73 4.66 -7.42 24.96
C VAL A 73 4.07 -8.75 24.51
N THR A 74 3.04 -9.19 25.23
CA THR A 74 2.35 -10.46 24.99
C THR A 74 1.23 -10.29 23.96
N GLN A 75 0.80 -11.42 23.38
CA GLN A 75 -0.36 -11.46 22.49
C GLN A 75 -1.64 -10.92 23.18
N GLY A 76 -1.83 -11.24 24.47
CA GLY A 76 -2.99 -10.80 25.24
C GLY A 76 -3.02 -9.29 25.46
N GLU A 77 -1.89 -8.68 25.81
CA GLU A 77 -1.76 -7.23 25.97
C GLU A 77 -2.01 -6.49 24.65
N MET A 78 -1.50 -7.02 23.53
CA MET A 78 -1.76 -6.46 22.20
C MET A 78 -3.25 -6.50 21.84
N LEU A 79 -3.93 -7.63 22.08
CA LEU A 79 -5.36 -7.76 21.83
C LEU A 79 -6.19 -6.82 22.72
N ALA A 80 -5.82 -6.67 23.99
CA ALA A 80 -6.49 -5.76 24.91
C ALA A 80 -6.31 -4.28 24.49
N LEU A 81 -5.11 -3.92 24.02
CA LEU A 81 -4.87 -2.59 23.44
C LEU A 81 -5.74 -2.34 22.21
N ILE A 82 -5.77 -3.27 21.25
CA ILE A 82 -6.58 -3.13 20.04
C ILE A 82 -8.06 -2.99 20.39
N GLN A 83 -8.56 -3.79 21.35
CA GLN A 83 -9.94 -3.68 21.81
C GLN A 83 -10.24 -2.30 22.40
N ARG A 84 -9.36 -1.77 23.27
CA ARG A 84 -9.51 -0.43 23.83
C ARG A 84 -9.56 0.66 22.75
N LEU A 85 -8.74 0.53 21.69
CA LEU A 85 -8.75 1.47 20.56
C LEU A 85 -9.98 1.30 19.66
N ASN A 86 -10.50 0.07 19.53
CA ASN A 86 -11.77 -0.19 18.85
C ASN A 86 -12.93 0.51 19.56
N ASP A 87 -12.92 0.53 20.89
CA ASP A 87 -13.98 1.13 21.70
C ASP A 87 -13.82 2.65 21.90
N ASP A 88 -12.64 3.20 21.62
CA ASP A 88 -12.38 4.64 21.77
C ASP A 88 -13.06 5.45 20.65
N PRO A 89 -14.03 6.33 20.96
CA PRO A 89 -14.72 7.14 19.97
C PRO A 89 -13.85 8.25 19.36
N ASN A 90 -12.65 8.48 19.89
CA ASN A 90 -11.68 9.43 19.33
C ASN A 90 -10.73 8.80 18.29
N VAL A 91 -10.75 7.47 18.16
CA VAL A 91 -9.90 6.73 17.22
C VAL A 91 -10.75 6.30 16.04
N ASP A 92 -10.44 6.80 14.84
CA ASP A 92 -11.12 6.42 13.59
C ASP A 92 -10.34 5.38 12.79
N GLY A 93 -9.02 5.27 13.03
CA GLY A 93 -8.15 4.32 12.35
C GLY A 93 -7.14 3.69 13.30
N ILE A 94 -6.84 2.41 13.09
CA ILE A 94 -5.83 1.65 13.80
C ILE A 94 -4.87 1.02 12.79
N LEU A 95 -3.58 1.14 13.05
CA LEU A 95 -2.50 0.55 12.27
C LEU A 95 -1.60 -0.27 13.19
N VAL A 96 -1.39 -1.54 12.86
CA VAL A 96 -0.36 -2.37 13.51
C VAL A 96 0.85 -2.44 12.57
N GLN A 97 1.97 -1.86 12.99
CA GLN A 97 3.17 -1.83 12.17
C GLN A 97 3.83 -3.22 12.10
N LEU A 98 4.01 -3.73 10.87
CA LEU A 98 4.73 -4.97 10.58
C LEU A 98 6.21 -4.71 10.22
N PRO A 99 7.11 -5.69 10.37
CA PRO A 99 6.89 -7.01 10.98
C PRO A 99 6.80 -6.93 12.51
N LEU A 100 6.09 -7.89 13.11
CA LEU A 100 6.03 -8.07 14.55
C LEU A 100 7.07 -9.11 15.02
N PRO A 101 7.45 -9.09 16.31
CA PRO A 101 8.22 -10.18 16.91
C PRO A 101 7.61 -11.57 16.64
N PRO A 102 8.43 -12.63 16.47
CA PRO A 102 7.95 -13.95 16.05
C PRO A 102 6.94 -14.61 16.99
N HIS A 103 6.92 -14.25 18.27
CA HIS A 103 5.97 -14.78 19.25
C HIS A 103 4.57 -14.15 19.16
N LEU A 104 4.39 -13.10 18.35
CA LEU A 104 3.10 -12.47 18.12
C LEU A 104 2.45 -13.00 16.84
N GLU A 105 1.19 -13.40 16.97
CA GLU A 105 0.37 -13.86 15.85
C GLU A 105 -0.20 -12.65 15.08
N ALA A 106 0.55 -12.15 14.11
CA ALA A 106 0.19 -10.93 13.36
C ALA A 106 -1.22 -10.98 12.76
N ILE A 107 -1.61 -12.10 12.12
CA ILE A 107 -2.94 -12.25 11.52
C ILE A 107 -4.06 -12.14 12.56
N ARG A 108 -3.85 -12.71 13.75
CA ARG A 108 -4.82 -12.64 14.85
C ARG A 108 -4.99 -11.22 15.35
N LEU A 109 -3.91 -10.42 15.37
CA LEU A 109 -3.96 -9.01 15.75
C LEU A 109 -4.66 -8.16 14.68
N LEU A 110 -4.32 -8.36 13.41
CA LEU A 110 -4.98 -7.63 12.30
C LEU A 110 -6.49 -7.92 12.25
N ASN A 111 -6.90 -9.17 12.48
CA ASN A 111 -8.31 -9.55 12.55
C ASN A 111 -9.04 -9.04 13.80
N ALA A 112 -8.32 -8.56 14.81
CA ALA A 112 -8.92 -7.98 16.01
C ALA A 112 -9.26 -6.50 15.82
N ILE A 113 -8.72 -5.83 14.79
CA ILE A 113 -9.05 -4.44 14.47
C ILE A 113 -10.47 -4.41 13.90
N HIS A 114 -11.33 -3.52 14.41
CA HIS A 114 -12.67 -3.36 13.87
C HIS A 114 -12.59 -3.02 12.36
N PRO A 115 -13.37 -3.67 11.47
CA PRO A 115 -13.24 -3.46 10.02
C PRO A 115 -13.35 -1.99 9.60
N ASP A 116 -14.21 -1.22 10.27
CA ASP A 116 -14.40 0.21 9.95
C ASP A 116 -13.30 1.12 10.51
N LYS A 117 -12.38 0.58 11.33
CA LYS A 117 -11.16 1.25 11.82
C LYS A 117 -9.88 0.67 11.20
N ASP A 118 -9.98 -0.34 10.34
CA ASP A 118 -8.84 -0.92 9.62
C ASP A 118 -8.45 -0.06 8.41
N VAL A 119 -7.82 1.07 8.70
CA VAL A 119 -7.40 2.05 7.68
C VAL A 119 -6.23 1.58 6.82
N ASP A 120 -5.61 0.44 7.14
CA ASP A 120 -4.65 -0.24 6.26
C ASP A 120 -5.30 -1.22 5.28
N GLY A 121 -6.59 -1.52 5.46
CA GLY A 121 -7.38 -2.41 4.61
C GLY A 121 -6.91 -3.86 4.62
N LEU A 122 -6.39 -4.35 5.74
CA LEU A 122 -5.87 -5.72 5.88
C LEU A 122 -6.86 -6.69 6.52
N HIS A 123 -7.98 -6.19 7.05
CA HIS A 123 -9.02 -7.00 7.65
C HIS A 123 -9.77 -7.80 6.56
N PRO A 124 -10.03 -9.11 6.76
CA PRO A 124 -10.68 -9.95 5.75
C PRO A 124 -12.07 -9.46 5.34
N VAL A 125 -12.81 -8.82 6.25
CA VAL A 125 -14.10 -8.18 5.94
C VAL A 125 -13.94 -7.07 4.88
N ASN A 126 -12.90 -6.23 4.96
CA ASN A 126 -12.68 -5.17 3.98
C ASN A 126 -12.26 -5.73 2.62
N LEU A 127 -11.46 -6.80 2.60
CA LEU A 127 -11.18 -7.54 1.36
C LEU A 127 -12.45 -8.18 0.78
N GLY A 128 -13.33 -8.72 1.63
CA GLY A 128 -14.63 -9.26 1.24
C GLY A 128 -15.56 -8.20 0.66
N ARG A 129 -15.61 -7.00 1.26
CA ARG A 129 -16.33 -5.83 0.74
C ARG A 129 -15.80 -5.45 -0.65
N LEU A 130 -14.48 -5.37 -0.84
CA LEU A 130 -13.87 -5.12 -2.15
C LEU A 130 -14.27 -6.20 -3.18
N MET A 131 -14.19 -7.48 -2.82
CA MET A 131 -14.58 -8.58 -3.71
C MET A 131 -16.05 -8.49 -4.15
N ARG A 132 -16.93 -7.97 -3.28
CA ARG A 132 -18.36 -7.80 -3.55
C ARG A 132 -18.70 -6.45 -4.21
N GLY A 133 -17.73 -5.57 -4.45
CA GLY A 133 -17.96 -4.21 -4.92
C GLY A 133 -18.68 -3.32 -3.91
N GLU A 134 -18.59 -3.64 -2.61
CA GLU A 134 -19.22 -2.89 -1.54
C GLU A 134 -18.32 -1.75 -1.03
N PRO A 135 -18.89 -0.62 -0.57
CA PRO A 135 -18.13 0.44 0.07
C PRO A 135 -17.33 -0.08 1.27
N GLY A 136 -16.15 0.48 1.50
CA GLY A 136 -15.32 0.15 2.66
C GLY A 136 -13.86 0.55 2.47
N LEU A 137 -13.09 0.39 3.55
CA LEU A 137 -11.65 0.66 3.52
C LEU A 137 -10.93 -0.32 2.58
N ARG A 138 -9.84 0.14 1.98
CA ARG A 138 -9.11 -0.53 0.91
C ARG A 138 -7.63 -0.58 1.28
N SER A 139 -6.93 -1.63 0.85
CA SER A 139 -5.50 -1.74 1.14
C SER A 139 -4.73 -0.54 0.56
N CYS A 140 -3.92 0.11 1.39
CA CYS A 140 -3.30 1.40 1.09
C CYS A 140 -2.45 1.39 -0.18
N THR A 141 -1.58 0.38 -0.34
CA THR A 141 -0.65 0.33 -1.49
C THR A 141 -1.41 0.18 -2.82
N PRO A 142 -2.29 -0.84 -3.00
CA PRO A 142 -3.15 -0.91 -4.18
C PRO A 142 -3.97 0.35 -4.43
N TYR A 143 -4.55 0.95 -3.39
CA TYR A 143 -5.35 2.16 -3.55
C TYR A 143 -4.50 3.35 -4.01
N GLY A 144 -3.29 3.49 -3.48
CA GLY A 144 -2.31 4.47 -3.95
C GLY A 144 -1.88 4.25 -5.41
N VAL A 145 -1.74 2.99 -5.84
CA VAL A 145 -1.52 2.65 -7.25
C VAL A 145 -2.71 3.07 -8.12
N MET A 146 -3.95 2.81 -7.70
CA MET A 146 -5.13 3.28 -8.43
C MET A 146 -5.17 4.79 -8.55
N ARG A 147 -4.75 5.53 -7.51
CA ARG A 147 -4.60 6.99 -7.56
C ARG A 147 -3.54 7.43 -8.58
N LEU A 148 -2.38 6.77 -8.60
CA LEU A 148 -1.32 7.04 -9.59
C LEU A 148 -1.78 6.75 -11.02
N LEU A 149 -2.50 5.65 -11.23
CA LEU A 149 -3.06 5.32 -12.55
C LEU A 149 -4.03 6.40 -13.02
N GLY A 150 -4.77 7.04 -12.12
CA GLY A 150 -5.62 8.19 -12.43
C GLY A 150 -4.87 9.36 -13.07
N GLU A 151 -3.61 9.60 -12.69
CA GLU A 151 -2.76 10.67 -13.22
C GLU A 151 -2.25 10.40 -14.66
N THR A 152 -2.33 9.15 -15.12
CA THR A 152 -1.84 8.75 -16.46
C THR A 152 -2.81 9.12 -17.59
N GLY A 153 -4.09 9.38 -17.26
CA GLY A 153 -5.18 9.52 -18.22
C GLY A 153 -5.48 8.23 -19.02
N ILE A 154 -4.96 7.06 -18.61
CA ILE A 154 -5.27 5.79 -19.26
C ILE A 154 -6.72 5.38 -18.95
N ASN A 155 -7.42 4.89 -19.98
CA ASN A 155 -8.73 4.30 -19.76
C ASN A 155 -8.56 2.86 -19.23
N LEU A 156 -8.85 2.66 -17.95
CA LEU A 156 -8.80 1.32 -17.33
C LEU A 156 -9.88 0.38 -17.88
N LYS A 157 -11.00 0.92 -18.37
CA LYS A 157 -12.10 0.11 -18.90
C LYS A 157 -11.67 -0.62 -20.17
N GLY A 158 -11.65 -1.94 -20.09
CA GLY A 158 -11.23 -2.83 -21.19
C GLY A 158 -9.72 -2.97 -21.36
N ALA A 159 -8.90 -2.29 -20.55
CA ALA A 159 -7.46 -2.44 -20.57
C ALA A 159 -7.06 -3.84 -20.06
N THR A 160 -6.00 -4.40 -20.63
CA THR A 160 -5.39 -5.65 -20.14
C THR A 160 -4.40 -5.31 -19.03
N ALA A 161 -4.70 -5.72 -17.79
CA ALA A 161 -3.83 -5.52 -16.65
C ALA A 161 -3.21 -6.85 -16.19
N VAL A 162 -1.91 -6.86 -15.96
CA VAL A 162 -1.18 -8.01 -15.40
C VAL A 162 -0.58 -7.60 -14.06
N VAL A 163 -0.94 -8.34 -13.01
CA VAL A 163 -0.38 -8.16 -11.66
C VAL A 163 0.58 -9.31 -11.38
N VAL A 164 1.86 -9.00 -11.22
CA VAL A 164 2.90 -9.99 -10.89
C VAL A 164 3.11 -10.00 -9.38
N GLY A 165 2.58 -11.03 -8.73
CA GLY A 165 2.53 -11.14 -7.28
C GLY A 165 1.10 -11.33 -6.78
N ARG A 166 0.92 -12.21 -5.78
CA ARG A 166 -0.40 -12.58 -5.23
C ARG A 166 -0.48 -12.48 -3.71
N SER A 167 0.31 -11.56 -3.14
CA SER A 167 0.28 -11.29 -1.70
C SER A 167 -1.10 -10.75 -1.30
N ILE A 168 -1.48 -10.98 -0.05
CA ILE A 168 -2.71 -10.42 0.52
C ILE A 168 -2.63 -8.90 0.73
N LEU A 169 -1.41 -8.36 0.85
CA LEU A 169 -1.15 -6.94 1.07
C LEU A 169 -1.21 -6.11 -0.22
N VAL A 170 -0.86 -6.70 -1.37
CA VAL A 170 -0.76 -5.96 -2.62
C VAL A 170 -1.43 -6.71 -3.76
N GLY A 171 -0.90 -7.87 -4.15
CA GLY A 171 -1.26 -8.50 -5.42
C GLY A 171 -2.76 -8.81 -5.57
N LYS A 172 -3.35 -9.47 -4.57
CA LYS A 172 -4.80 -9.80 -4.59
C LYS A 172 -5.69 -8.56 -4.57
N PRO A 173 -5.56 -7.61 -3.60
CA PRO A 173 -6.38 -6.41 -3.61
C PRO A 173 -6.16 -5.53 -4.85
N MET A 174 -4.93 -5.45 -5.38
CA MET A 174 -4.64 -4.75 -6.63
C MET A 174 -5.41 -5.31 -7.81
N ALA A 175 -5.42 -6.64 -7.97
CA ALA A 175 -6.15 -7.30 -9.02
C ALA A 175 -7.66 -7.03 -8.93
N LEU A 176 -8.22 -7.05 -7.72
CA LEU A 176 -9.64 -6.75 -7.49
C LEU A 176 -9.99 -5.28 -7.76
N MET A 177 -9.13 -4.32 -7.40
CA MET A 177 -9.37 -2.89 -7.70
C MET A 177 -9.28 -2.58 -9.19
N LEU A 178 -8.35 -3.23 -9.91
CA LEU A 178 -8.29 -3.12 -11.38
C LEU A 178 -9.54 -3.71 -12.03
N LEU A 179 -10.04 -4.83 -11.50
CA LEU A 179 -11.28 -5.45 -11.96
C LEU A 179 -12.50 -4.55 -11.67
N GLU A 180 -12.59 -3.94 -10.48
CA GLU A 180 -13.61 -2.94 -10.11
C GLU A 180 -13.57 -1.73 -11.07
N ALA A 181 -12.39 -1.36 -11.55
CA ALA A 181 -12.19 -0.34 -12.58
C ALA A 181 -12.44 -0.83 -14.02
N ASN A 182 -13.00 -2.03 -14.21
CA ASN A 182 -13.35 -2.67 -15.49
C ASN A 182 -12.16 -3.06 -16.38
N ALA A 183 -10.98 -3.28 -15.81
CA ALA A 183 -9.87 -3.89 -16.54
C ALA A 183 -10.07 -5.41 -16.69
N THR A 184 -9.50 -6.01 -17.73
CA THR A 184 -9.30 -7.47 -17.81
C THR A 184 -8.02 -7.81 -17.07
N VAL A 185 -8.12 -8.57 -15.98
CA VAL A 185 -7.00 -8.76 -15.05
C VAL A 185 -6.47 -10.19 -15.08
N THR A 186 -5.15 -10.33 -15.22
CA THR A 186 -4.42 -11.59 -15.01
C THR A 186 -3.49 -11.46 -13.80
N VAL A 187 -3.52 -12.44 -12.90
CA VAL A 187 -2.61 -12.50 -11.75
C VAL A 187 -1.54 -13.55 -12.02
N ALA A 188 -0.29 -13.11 -12.14
CA ALA A 188 0.88 -13.97 -12.30
C ALA A 188 1.62 -14.16 -10.97
N HIS A 189 2.37 -15.25 -10.85
CA HIS A 189 3.13 -15.59 -9.64
C HIS A 189 4.28 -16.57 -9.94
N SER A 190 5.00 -17.02 -8.92
CA SER A 190 6.16 -17.92 -9.02
C SER A 190 5.93 -19.28 -9.68
N HIS A 191 4.69 -19.62 -10.05
CA HIS A 191 4.33 -20.88 -10.73
C HIS A 191 3.70 -20.61 -12.11
N THR A 192 3.72 -19.36 -12.57
CA THR A 192 3.33 -19.00 -13.92
C THR A 192 4.38 -19.56 -14.89
N ALA A 193 3.95 -20.37 -15.87
CA ALA A 193 4.85 -21.08 -16.76
C ALA A 193 5.66 -20.15 -17.69
N ASP A 194 4.97 -19.25 -18.39
CA ASP A 194 5.59 -18.23 -19.24
C ASP A 194 5.13 -16.84 -18.79
N LEU A 195 5.86 -16.30 -17.81
CA LEU A 195 5.56 -14.97 -17.26
C LEU A 195 5.69 -13.89 -18.34
N SER A 196 6.74 -13.97 -19.15
CA SER A 196 7.10 -12.96 -20.13
C SER A 196 6.04 -12.84 -21.24
N ALA A 197 5.50 -13.98 -21.71
CA ALA A 197 4.40 -13.98 -22.67
C ALA A 197 3.14 -13.33 -22.12
N LEU A 198 2.85 -13.45 -20.82
CA LEU A 198 1.70 -12.79 -20.20
C LEU A 198 1.96 -11.29 -20.01
N THR A 199 3.09 -10.89 -19.45
CA THR A 199 3.38 -9.49 -19.15
C THR A 199 3.51 -8.63 -20.42
N ARG A 200 3.97 -9.20 -21.54
CA ARG A 200 4.00 -8.52 -22.85
C ARG A 200 2.62 -8.16 -23.41
N GLN A 201 1.54 -8.74 -22.89
CA GLN A 201 0.18 -8.39 -23.28
C GLN A 201 -0.39 -7.20 -22.50
N ALA A 202 0.26 -6.83 -21.38
CA ALA A 202 -0.26 -5.87 -20.42
C ALA A 202 -0.22 -4.44 -20.97
N ASP A 203 -1.39 -3.81 -21.03
CA ASP A 203 -1.50 -2.34 -21.11
C ASP A 203 -1.04 -1.71 -19.78
N ILE A 204 -1.25 -2.42 -18.67
CA ILE A 204 -0.86 -2.03 -17.31
C ILE A 204 -0.17 -3.22 -16.64
N LEU A 205 1.12 -3.07 -16.33
CA LEU A 205 1.89 -4.07 -15.59
C LEU A 205 2.13 -3.57 -14.16
N VAL A 206 1.65 -4.30 -13.17
CA VAL A 206 1.94 -4.03 -11.75
C VAL A 206 2.89 -5.10 -11.22
N ALA A 207 4.13 -4.73 -10.95
CA ALA A 207 5.15 -5.61 -10.36
C ALA A 207 5.13 -5.49 -8.83
N ALA A 208 4.80 -6.58 -8.14
CA ALA A 208 4.71 -6.68 -6.68
C ALA A 208 5.23 -8.04 -6.19
N ALA A 209 6.38 -8.45 -6.73
CA ALA A 209 7.02 -9.73 -6.48
C ALA A 209 8.05 -9.67 -5.33
N GLY A 210 8.57 -8.49 -4.99
CA GLY A 210 9.63 -8.32 -4.00
C GLY A 210 10.93 -8.99 -4.44
N ARG A 211 11.28 -8.84 -5.72
CA ARG A 211 12.47 -9.43 -6.34
C ARG A 211 13.15 -8.39 -7.23
N PRO A 212 14.37 -7.94 -6.87
CA PRO A 212 15.10 -6.91 -7.62
C PRO A 212 15.16 -7.21 -9.12
N ALA A 213 14.77 -6.23 -9.95
CA ALA A 213 14.94 -6.25 -11.41
C ALA A 213 14.46 -7.55 -12.09
N MET A 214 13.41 -8.17 -11.56
CA MET A 214 12.81 -9.38 -12.10
C MET A 214 12.09 -9.12 -13.44
N ILE A 215 11.46 -7.95 -13.58
CA ILE A 215 10.81 -7.53 -14.83
C ILE A 215 11.82 -6.72 -15.65
N THR A 216 12.08 -7.18 -16.86
CA THR A 216 13.07 -6.59 -17.77
C THR A 216 12.41 -6.04 -19.04
N ALA A 217 13.20 -5.48 -19.96
CA ALA A 217 12.70 -4.93 -21.22
C ALA A 217 11.93 -5.95 -22.09
N GLU A 218 12.30 -7.23 -22.05
CA GLU A 218 11.62 -8.29 -22.83
C GLU A 218 10.23 -8.64 -22.28
N ASP A 219 9.95 -8.29 -21.03
CA ASP A 219 8.70 -8.60 -20.35
C ASP A 219 7.60 -7.55 -20.58
N VAL A 220 7.96 -6.41 -21.18
CA VAL A 220 7.10 -5.22 -21.20
C VAL A 220 6.54 -4.95 -22.59
N LYS A 221 5.24 -4.67 -22.65
CA LYS A 221 4.58 -4.15 -23.85
C LYS A 221 5.05 -2.72 -24.13
N PRO A 222 5.50 -2.39 -25.35
CA PRO A 222 5.78 -1.00 -25.72
C PRO A 222 4.56 -0.10 -25.51
N ASN A 223 4.77 1.07 -24.92
CA ASN A 223 3.75 2.04 -24.50
C ASN A 223 2.79 1.55 -23.41
N GLY A 224 3.12 0.47 -22.69
CA GLY A 224 2.40 0.06 -21.48
C GLY A 224 2.69 0.98 -20.29
N VAL A 225 1.80 0.99 -19.30
CA VAL A 225 1.99 1.66 -18.01
C VAL A 225 2.60 0.67 -17.01
N ILE A 226 3.73 1.04 -16.39
CA ILE A 226 4.51 0.15 -15.53
C ILE A 226 4.51 0.69 -14.10
N ILE A 227 3.87 -0.06 -13.20
CA ILE A 227 3.85 0.24 -11.77
C ILE A 227 4.79 -0.74 -11.06
N ASP A 228 5.90 -0.21 -10.56
CA ASP A 228 6.83 -0.95 -9.72
C ASP A 228 6.50 -0.71 -8.23
N VAL A 229 5.92 -1.71 -7.58
CA VAL A 229 5.59 -1.68 -6.14
C VAL A 229 6.78 -2.17 -5.29
N GLY A 230 7.76 -2.82 -5.91
CA GLY A 230 8.92 -3.37 -5.23
C GLY A 230 9.76 -2.30 -4.54
N ILE A 231 10.16 -2.56 -3.30
CA ILE A 231 11.18 -1.78 -2.59
C ILE A 231 12.16 -2.77 -1.98
N ASN A 232 13.19 -3.09 -2.75
CA ASN A 232 14.21 -4.05 -2.39
C ASN A 232 15.49 -3.32 -1.95
N ARG A 233 16.06 -3.72 -0.82
CA ARG A 233 17.34 -3.18 -0.33
C ARG A 233 18.48 -4.07 -0.85
N LEU A 234 19.33 -3.50 -1.69
CA LEU A 234 20.56 -4.13 -2.14
C LEU A 234 21.73 -3.61 -1.33
N GLU A 235 22.52 -4.53 -0.79
CA GLU A 235 23.83 -4.21 -0.24
C GLU A 235 24.80 -3.97 -1.38
N VAL A 236 25.61 -2.92 -1.24
CA VAL A 236 26.63 -2.55 -2.23
C VAL A 236 27.98 -2.69 -1.53
N PRO A 237 28.95 -3.44 -2.08
CA PRO A 237 30.31 -3.44 -1.57
C PRO A 237 30.84 -2.01 -1.50
N ASP A 238 31.30 -1.59 -0.33
CA ASP A 238 31.90 -0.27 -0.06
C ASP A 238 30.98 0.95 -0.29
N GLY A 239 29.65 0.79 -0.22
CA GLY A 239 28.70 1.90 -0.41
C GLY A 239 27.42 1.80 0.41
N PRO A 240 26.64 2.90 0.48
CA PRO A 240 25.33 2.86 1.13
C PRO A 240 24.39 1.90 0.38
N ALA A 241 23.59 1.15 1.13
CA ALA A 241 22.59 0.27 0.56
C ALA A 241 21.68 1.02 -0.42
N ARG A 242 21.45 0.45 -1.60
CA ARG A 242 20.62 1.02 -2.64
C ARG A 242 19.22 0.43 -2.58
N LEU A 243 18.20 1.27 -2.75
CA LEU A 243 16.83 0.80 -2.96
C LEU A 243 16.58 0.66 -4.46
N VAL A 244 16.07 -0.49 -4.87
CA VAL A 244 15.64 -0.78 -6.25
C VAL A 244 14.29 -1.47 -6.22
N GLY A 245 13.53 -1.34 -7.30
CA GLY A 245 12.25 -2.01 -7.42
C GLY A 245 12.35 -3.41 -8.03
N ASP A 246 11.20 -3.96 -8.39
CA ASP A 246 11.06 -5.25 -9.05
C ASP A 246 11.31 -5.15 -10.57
N VAL A 247 11.40 -3.94 -11.12
CA VAL A 247 11.59 -3.66 -12.55
C VAL A 247 12.99 -3.11 -12.80
N ASP A 248 13.64 -3.56 -13.88
CA ASP A 248 14.84 -2.90 -14.42
C ASP A 248 14.44 -1.56 -15.06
N PHE A 249 14.41 -0.52 -14.23
CA PHE A 249 13.99 0.83 -14.62
C PHE A 249 14.75 1.35 -15.85
N ALA A 250 16.07 1.14 -15.92
CA ALA A 250 16.88 1.71 -16.99
C ALA A 250 16.55 1.07 -18.36
N ALA A 251 16.30 -0.24 -18.37
CA ALA A 251 15.95 -0.98 -19.58
C ALA A 251 14.47 -0.77 -19.97
N VAL A 252 13.57 -0.65 -18.98
CA VAL A 252 12.11 -0.58 -19.22
C VAL A 252 11.62 0.83 -19.49
N ALA A 253 12.16 1.85 -18.82
CA ALA A 253 11.66 3.22 -18.93
C ALA A 253 11.56 3.70 -20.40
N PRO A 254 12.53 3.48 -21.31
CA PRO A 254 12.42 3.92 -22.70
C PRO A 254 11.26 3.28 -23.49
N LEU A 255 10.74 2.13 -23.03
CA LEU A 255 9.63 1.40 -23.68
C LEU A 255 8.28 1.77 -23.09
N ALA A 256 8.23 2.21 -21.83
CA ALA A 256 7.01 2.51 -21.12
C ALA A 256 6.35 3.80 -21.62
N ARG A 257 5.02 3.85 -21.51
CA ARG A 257 4.27 5.11 -21.61
C ARG A 257 4.42 5.92 -20.34
N ALA A 258 4.22 5.28 -19.18
CA ALA A 258 4.29 5.88 -17.86
C ALA A 258 4.77 4.88 -16.81
#